data_AF-A0A497NCQ2-F1
#
_entry.id   AF-A0A497NCQ2-F1
#
_cell.length_a   1.000
_cell.length_b   1.000
_cell.length_c   1.000
_cell.angle_alpha   90.00
_cell.angle_beta   90.00
_cell.angle_gamma   90.00
#
_symmetry.space_group_name_H-M   'P 1'
#
loop_
_entity.id
_entity.type
_entity.pdbx_description
1 polymer ?
#
loop_
_entity_poly.entity_id
_entity_poly.type
_entity_poly.pdbx_seq_one_letter_code
_entity_poly.pdbx_strand_id
1 'polypeptide(L)'
;MPKHQRKRGKFWPRVRPLIWEKAQELYKMEQAKTMGSDFKGTTATRKELREGGYFHTAKLIVLRNLWREKKGLPSIEEEAYTLQEQTTTTKNPILQFKNQKQKNNKRKGGGKENA
;
A
#
# COMPACT_ATOMS: atom_id res chain seq x y z
N MET A 1 34.28 31.12 -28.38
CA MET A 1 34.03 29.81 -27.74
C MET A 1 32.63 29.34 -28.13
N PRO A 2 32.49 28.37 -29.06
CA PRO A 2 31.17 27.84 -29.41
C PRO A 2 30.62 27.06 -28.22
N LYS A 3 29.47 27.47 -27.68
CA LYS A 3 28.78 26.72 -26.63
C LYS A 3 28.20 25.45 -27.26
N HIS A 4 28.87 24.30 -27.09
CA HIS A 4 28.29 23.02 -27.46
C HIS A 4 26.95 22.83 -26.74
N GLN A 5 25.85 22.92 -27.49
CA GLN A 5 24.53 22.61 -26.96
C GLN A 5 24.49 21.11 -26.66
N ARG A 6 24.43 20.76 -25.38
CA ARG A 6 24.29 19.35 -24.98
C ARG A 6 22.97 18.81 -25.55
N LYS A 7 23.04 17.73 -26.34
CA LYS A 7 21.86 17.01 -26.82
C LYS A 7 21.01 16.62 -25.59
N ARG A 8 19.81 17.21 -25.46
CA ARG A 8 18.91 16.91 -24.35
C ARG A 8 18.46 15.45 -24.48
N GLY A 9 18.84 14.61 -23.52
CA GLY A 9 18.40 13.21 -23.50
C GLY A 9 16.87 13.11 -23.47
N LYS A 10 16.32 12.10 -24.15
CA LYS A 10 14.86 11.90 -24.31
C LYS A 10 14.16 11.37 -23.04
N PHE A 11 14.94 11.00 -22.01
CA PHE A 11 14.43 10.39 -20.78
C PHE A 11 13.58 11.36 -19.94
N TRP A 12 14.16 12.49 -19.51
CA TRP A 12 13.48 13.44 -18.63
C TRP A 12 12.22 14.09 -19.23
N PRO A 13 12.18 14.45 -20.53
CA PRO A 13 10.95 14.93 -21.16
C PRO A 13 9.79 13.94 -21.06
N ARG A 14 10.05 12.62 -21.10
CA ARG A 14 9.04 11.58 -20.95
C ARG A 14 8.64 11.33 -19.50
N VAL A 15 9.61 11.33 -18.58
CA VAL A 15 9.38 10.97 -17.17
C VAL A 15 8.77 12.13 -16.38
N ARG A 16 9.11 13.37 -16.71
CA ARG A 16 8.67 14.53 -15.93
C ARG A 16 7.15 14.73 -15.93
N PRO A 17 6.40 14.53 -17.04
CA PRO A 17 4.94 14.51 -17.02
C PRO A 17 4.37 13.44 -16.08
N LEU A 18 4.90 12.20 -16.13
CA LEU A 18 4.46 11.09 -15.27
C LEU A 18 4.61 11.42 -13.78
N ILE A 19 5.71 12.10 -13.40
CA ILE A 19 5.90 12.56 -12.02
C ILE A 19 4.82 13.56 -11.61
N TRP A 20 4.45 14.48 -12.51
CA TRP A 20 3.40 15.46 -12.21
C TRP A 20 2.03 14.83 -12.08
N GLU A 21 1.70 13.88 -12.95
CA GLU A 21 0.45 13.11 -12.86
C GLU A 21 0.38 12.35 -11.54
N LYS A 22 1.44 11.62 -11.17
CA LYS A 22 1.47 10.88 -9.91
C LYS A 22 1.42 11.81 -8.69
N ALA A 23 2.05 12.98 -8.75
CA ALA A 23 1.96 13.97 -7.68
C ALA A 23 0.52 14.48 -7.48
N GLN A 24 -0.24 14.70 -8.57
CA GLN A 24 -1.66 15.05 -8.48
C GLN A 24 -2.49 13.93 -7.87
N GLU A 25 -2.21 12.68 -8.25
CA GLU A 25 -2.90 11.53 -7.71
C GLU A 25 -2.68 11.39 -6.19
N LEU A 26 -1.44 11.53 -5.73
CA LEU A 26 -1.10 11.54 -4.30
C LEU A 26 -1.82 12.66 -3.55
N TYR A 27 -1.84 13.87 -4.11
CA TYR A 27 -2.56 15.00 -3.54
C TYR A 27 -4.06 14.70 -3.42
N LYS A 28 -4.69 14.20 -4.49
CA LYS A 28 -6.11 13.86 -4.49
C LYS A 28 -6.44 12.76 -3.48
N MET A 29 -5.60 11.73 -3.38
CA MET A 29 -5.78 10.66 -2.41
C MET A 29 -5.68 11.16 -0.96
N GLU A 30 -4.79 12.11 -0.68
CA GLU A 30 -4.68 12.71 0.65
C GLU A 30 -5.86 13.62 0.97
N GLN A 31 -6.25 14.49 0.02
CA GLN A 31 -7.41 15.37 0.21
C GLN A 31 -8.71 14.59 0.37
N ALA A 32 -8.89 13.48 -0.36
CA ALA A 32 -10.04 12.61 -0.21
C ALA A 32 -10.13 11.98 1.18
N LYS A 33 -8.99 11.67 1.82
CA LYS A 33 -8.98 11.17 3.21
C LYS A 33 -9.40 12.24 4.21
N THR A 34 -8.96 13.48 3.99
CA THR A 34 -9.19 14.59 4.94
C THR A 34 -10.57 15.22 4.80
N MET A 35 -11.06 15.40 3.57
CA MET A 35 -12.32 16.11 3.27
C MET A 35 -13.49 15.18 2.91
N GLY A 36 -13.25 13.89 2.70
CA GLY A 36 -14.32 12.93 2.38
C GLY A 36 -15.09 13.32 1.11
N SER A 37 -16.43 13.38 1.20
CA SER A 37 -17.35 13.63 0.08
C SER A 37 -17.31 15.07 -0.47
N ASP A 38 -16.75 16.02 0.28
CA ASP A 38 -16.81 17.45 -0.07
C ASP A 38 -15.64 17.88 -0.98
N PHE A 39 -14.73 16.95 -1.29
CA PHE A 39 -13.61 17.22 -2.16
C PHE A 39 -14.07 17.38 -3.62
N LYS A 40 -14.10 18.63 -4.10
CA LYS A 40 -14.50 18.99 -5.48
C LYS A 40 -13.49 18.62 -6.57
N GLY A 41 -12.48 17.79 -6.28
CA GLY A 41 -11.54 17.33 -7.30
C GLY A 41 -10.60 18.41 -7.84
N THR A 42 -10.41 19.52 -7.12
CA THR A 42 -9.53 20.61 -7.57
C THR A 42 -8.12 20.10 -7.78
N THR A 43 -7.57 20.42 -8.96
CA THR A 43 -6.22 20.02 -9.35
C THR A 43 -5.25 21.02 -8.71
N ALA A 44 -4.28 20.54 -7.93
CA ALA A 44 -3.33 21.40 -7.24
C ALA A 44 -2.43 22.12 -8.24
N THR A 45 -1.95 23.30 -7.90
CA THR A 45 -0.94 23.97 -8.71
C THR A 45 0.42 23.27 -8.57
N ARG A 46 1.31 23.43 -9.56
CA ARG A 46 2.68 22.88 -9.47
C ARG A 46 3.47 23.42 -8.27
N LYS A 47 3.12 24.62 -7.81
CA LYS A 47 3.74 25.25 -6.63
C LYS A 47 3.29 24.54 -5.36
N GLU A 48 1.98 24.36 -5.18
CA GLU A 48 1.39 23.59 -4.07
C GLU A 48 1.95 22.16 -4.01
N LEU A 49 2.04 21.48 -5.16
CA LEU A 49 2.59 20.13 -5.23
C LEU A 49 4.08 20.04 -4.85
N ARG A 50 4.83 21.13 -4.99
CA ARG A 50 6.23 21.20 -4.54
C ARG A 50 6.32 21.51 -3.06
N GLU A 51 5.51 22.45 -2.58
CA GLU A 51 5.44 22.85 -1.17
C GLU A 51 4.95 21.69 -0.30
N GLY A 52 3.94 20.95 -0.76
CA GLY A 52 3.45 19.73 -0.11
C GLY A 52 4.33 18.50 -0.31
N GLY A 53 5.50 18.62 -0.94
CA GLY A 53 6.44 17.50 -1.11
C GLY A 53 6.01 16.39 -2.09
N TYR A 54 4.79 16.45 -2.64
CA TYR A 54 4.23 15.44 -3.56
C TYR A 54 5.08 15.22 -4.81
N PHE A 55 5.73 16.27 -5.32
CA PHE A 55 6.62 16.12 -6.47
C PHE A 55 7.82 15.23 -6.16
N HIS A 56 8.36 15.31 -4.93
CA HIS A 56 9.51 14.50 -4.52
C HIS A 56 9.11 13.03 -4.32
N THR A 57 8.00 12.80 -3.61
CA THR A 57 7.48 11.44 -3.39
C THR A 57 7.08 10.77 -4.69
N ALA A 58 6.34 11.47 -5.56
CA ALA A 58 5.99 11.00 -6.89
C ALA A 58 7.22 10.64 -7.74
N LYS A 59 8.28 11.46 -7.68
CA LYS A 59 9.54 11.19 -8.40
C LYS A 59 10.15 9.86 -8.00
N LEU A 60 10.19 9.55 -6.71
CA LEU A 60 10.75 8.29 -6.20
C LEU A 60 9.91 7.09 -6.66
N ILE A 61 8.57 7.20 -6.57
CA ILE A 61 7.64 6.14 -6.99
C ILE A 61 7.79 5.87 -8.49
N VAL A 62 7.69 6.89 -9.33
CA VAL A 62 7.76 6.75 -10.79
C VAL A 62 9.10 6.16 -11.24
N LEU A 63 10.23 6.65 -10.70
CA LEU A 63 11.54 6.11 -11.07
C LEU A 63 11.71 4.65 -10.61
N ARG A 64 11.17 4.28 -9.45
CA ARG A 64 11.19 2.89 -8.97
C ARG A 64 10.33 1.99 -9.83
N ASN A 65 9.12 2.41 -10.20
CA ASN A 65 8.23 1.65 -11.09
C ASN A 65 8.86 1.44 -12.47
N LEU A 66 9.42 2.50 -13.08
CA LEU A 66 10.13 2.37 -14.37
C LEU A 66 11.30 1.38 -14.32
N TRP A 67 12.01 1.30 -13.19
CA TRP A 67 13.07 0.32 -13.01
C TRP A 67 12.51 -1.11 -12.88
N ARG A 68 11.39 -1.29 -12.17
CA ARG A 68 10.71 -2.58 -11.99
C ARG A 68 10.10 -3.09 -13.29
N GLU A 69 9.42 -2.24 -14.04
CA GLU A 69 8.89 -2.56 -15.37
C GLU A 69 9.99 -3.08 -16.29
N LYS A 70 11.15 -2.42 -16.30
CA LYS A 70 12.31 -2.87 -17.08
C LYS A 70 12.85 -4.24 -16.62
N LYS A 71 12.59 -4.63 -15.37
CA LYS A 71 12.99 -5.91 -14.78
C LYS A 71 11.89 -6.97 -14.84
N GLY A 72 10.71 -6.66 -15.38
CA GLY A 72 9.56 -7.57 -15.38
C GLY A 72 8.95 -7.80 -14.00
N LEU A 73 9.19 -6.88 -13.06
CA LEU A 73 8.62 -6.91 -11.71
C LEU A 73 7.31 -6.09 -11.68
N PRO A 74 6.31 -6.51 -10.90
CA PRO A 74 5.06 -5.78 -10.77
C PRO A 74 5.27 -4.39 -10.17
N SER A 75 4.38 -3.46 -10.52
CA SER A 75 4.40 -2.10 -9.98
C SER A 75 4.14 -2.13 -8.46
N ILE A 76 4.59 -1.10 -7.74
CA ILE A 76 4.38 -1.00 -6.29
C ILE A 76 2.87 -1.01 -5.96
N GLU A 77 2.04 -0.45 -6.84
CA GLU A 77 0.59 -0.40 -6.68
C GLU A 77 -0.05 -1.79 -6.88
N GLU A 78 0.46 -2.57 -7.82
CA GLU A 78 0.01 -3.95 -8.04
C GLU A 78 0.39 -4.84 -6.86
N GLU A 79 1.60 -4.69 -6.30
CA GLU A 79 1.99 -5.41 -5.09
C GLU A 79 1.12 -5.04 -3.88
N ALA A 80 0.82 -3.75 -3.71
CA ALA A 80 -0.07 -3.29 -2.64
C ALA A 80 -1.48 -3.90 -2.77
N TYR A 81 -1.97 -4.11 -3.99
CA TYR A 81 -3.26 -4.75 -4.25
C TYR A 81 -3.22 -6.26 -3.92
N THR A 82 -2.16 -6.97 -4.36
CA THR A 82 -1.99 -8.42 -4.06
C THR A 82 -1.85 -8.73 -2.57
N LEU A 83 -1.28 -7.80 -1.78
CA LEU A 83 -1.20 -7.92 -0.32
C LEU A 83 -2.54 -7.63 0.37
N GLN A 84 -3.35 -6.69 -0.14
CA GLN A 84 -4.68 -6.41 0.43
C GLN A 84 -5.63 -7.61 0.28
N GLU A 85 -5.65 -8.27 -0.88
CA GLU A 85 -6.49 -9.45 -1.14
C GLU A 85 -6.18 -10.64 -0.18
N GLN A 86 -4.91 -10.78 0.24
CA GLN A 86 -4.51 -11.78 1.23
C GLN A 86 -5.01 -11.45 2.64
N THR A 87 -5.10 -10.16 3.01
CA THR A 87 -5.58 -9.75 4.35
C THR A 87 -7.11 -9.71 4.47
N THR A 88 -7.85 -9.59 3.37
CA THR A 88 -9.32 -9.62 3.36
C THR A 88 -9.90 -11.02 3.25
N THR A 89 -9.12 -12.01 2.83
CA THR A 89 -9.53 -13.43 2.76
C THR A 89 -9.25 -14.18 4.07
N THR A 90 -9.29 -13.50 5.22
CA THR A 90 -9.25 -14.17 6.54
C THR A 90 -10.17 -13.46 7.54
N LYS A 91 -11.36 -13.04 7.10
CA LYS A 91 -12.44 -12.62 7.99
C LYS A 91 -13.70 -13.44 7.69
N ASN A 92 -13.59 -14.73 8.03
CA ASN A 92 -14.62 -15.75 8.19
C ASN A 92 -15.24 -16.33 6.90
N PRO A 93 -15.42 -17.67 6.81
CA PRO A 93 -16.17 -18.38 7.85
C PRO A 93 -15.75 -19.84 8.18
N ILE A 94 -16.38 -20.38 9.24
CA ILE A 94 -16.63 -21.81 9.54
C ILE A 94 -15.66 -22.51 10.52
N LEU A 95 -16.08 -22.47 11.80
CA LEU A 95 -16.41 -23.62 12.66
C LEU A 95 -15.38 -24.77 12.79
N GLN A 96 -14.78 -24.89 13.97
CA GLN A 96 -15.03 -25.95 14.97
C GLN A 96 -13.80 -26.24 15.82
N PHE A 97 -13.70 -25.58 16.98
CA PHE A 97 -13.11 -26.24 18.14
C PHE A 97 -14.19 -26.33 19.21
N LYS A 98 -14.81 -27.51 19.29
CA LYS A 98 -15.68 -27.92 20.37
C LYS A 98 -14.94 -27.72 21.69
N ASN A 99 -15.55 -26.94 22.58
CA ASN A 99 -15.14 -26.81 23.97
C ASN A 99 -15.16 -28.18 24.66
N GLN A 100 -14.02 -28.86 24.68
CA GLN A 100 -13.83 -30.04 25.49
C GLN A 100 -13.60 -29.57 26.93
N LYS A 101 -14.70 -29.32 27.63
CA LYS A 101 -14.74 -29.05 29.06
C LYS A 101 -14.11 -30.24 29.80
N GLN A 102 -12.87 -30.10 30.27
CA GLN A 102 -12.26 -31.05 31.19
C GLN A 102 -13.10 -31.07 32.48
N LYS A 103 -13.86 -32.14 32.67
CA LYS A 103 -14.48 -32.46 33.95
C LYS A 103 -13.39 -32.92 34.90
N ASN A 104 -12.96 -31.98 35.74
CA ASN A 104 -12.26 -32.17 36.98
C ASN A 104 -13.03 -33.12 37.91
N ASN A 105 -12.70 -34.41 37.84
CA ASN A 105 -13.20 -35.43 38.75
C ASN A 105 -12.43 -35.39 40.08
N LYS A 106 -12.90 -34.55 41.00
CA LYS A 106 -12.60 -34.68 42.43
C LYS A 106 -13.48 -35.80 42.99
N ARG A 107 -12.94 -37.01 43.10
CA ARG A 107 -13.55 -38.09 43.89
C ARG A 107 -12.67 -38.43 45.09
N LYS A 108 -13.18 -37.99 46.23
CA LYS A 108 -12.79 -38.36 47.60
C LYS A 108 -13.40 -39.74 47.91
N GLY A 109 -12.70 -40.53 48.74
CA GLY A 109 -13.19 -41.74 49.41
C GLY A 109 -12.97 -43.00 48.56
N GLY A 110 -12.41 -44.11 49.05
CA GLY A 110 -12.30 -44.62 50.42
C GLY A 110 -12.89 -46.04 50.45
N GLY A 111 -12.14 -47.02 50.97
CA GLY A 111 -12.56 -48.43 51.16
C GLY A 111 -11.99 -49.36 50.08
N LYS A 112 -11.02 -50.22 50.39
CA LYS A 112 -11.05 -51.52 51.12
C LYS A 112 -11.49 -52.69 50.25
N GLU A 113 -10.92 -53.86 50.59
CA GLU A 113 -11.19 -55.25 50.14
C GLU A 113 -10.30 -55.72 48.97
N ASN A 114 -9.30 -56.58 49.19
CA ASN A 114 -9.22 -57.97 49.70
C ASN A 114 -9.04 -58.95 48.52
N ALA A 115 -7.83 -59.51 48.39
CA ALA A 115 -7.54 -60.90 48.00
C ALA A 115 -6.02 -61.14 48.15
#